data_AF-A0A2V8VRP0-F1
#
_entry.id   AF-A0A2V8VRP0-F1
#
_cell.length_a   1.000
_cell.length_b   1.000
_cell.length_c   1.000
_cell.angle_alpha   90.00
_cell.angle_beta   90.00
_cell.angle_gamma   90.00
#
_symmetry.space_group_name_H-M   'P 1'
#
loop_
_entity.id
_entity.type
_entity.pdbx_description
1 polymer ?
#
loop_
_entity_poly.entity_id
_entity_poly.type
_entity_poly.pdbx_seq_one_letter_code
_entity_poly.pdbx_strand_id
1 'polypeptide(L)'
;MRGNAVDAMNDAGCADFQAYSGYLLDASAGVIVALIDAAERRVMKDAVPFLLGSLPDRRRIVTGQGTWSLGEKAHHALMVITCQSFHYDPSAPRDDQRNAMTRWRQWYLAKKDLTRDEWVQEGIGRARDYAGRDYEPYRVEGLRLLALIGSPALPTLRKLLARRPGDVQAEVVCLPDEPPRVTDAVPCALVVRNASSQPLAIAPPPDGLEVRISRIDAPTGEPGPARGGPPPADRALPSAPANAPPPDRAAGILAAFADRLVDLAPGEVLRYEFSAGPVLSAGRYRVRATLADLAADLTQDAIPLDGAPERRDGKAVPRTGGAPAAIEAEAVVRFEQ
;
A
#
# COMPACT_ATOMS: atom_id res chain seq x y z
N MET A 1 -26.54 11.37 -10.77
CA MET A 1 -27.40 10.57 -11.69
C MET A 1 -26.69 10.13 -12.96
N ARG A 2 -25.88 10.96 -13.65
CA ARG A 2 -25.12 10.50 -14.84
C ARG A 2 -23.84 9.71 -14.54
N GLY A 3 -23.12 10.03 -13.46
CA GLY A 3 -21.97 9.22 -13.00
C GLY A 3 -22.35 7.75 -12.75
N ASN A 4 -23.47 7.52 -12.05
CA ASN A 4 -24.00 6.18 -11.78
C ASN A 4 -24.30 5.38 -13.07
N ALA A 5 -24.57 6.04 -14.20
CA ALA A 5 -24.77 5.34 -15.48
C ALA A 5 -23.43 4.85 -16.05
N VAL A 6 -22.38 5.65 -15.93
CA VAL A 6 -21.00 5.22 -16.26
C VAL A 6 -20.57 4.08 -15.35
N ASP A 7 -20.85 4.16 -14.04
CA ASP A 7 -20.57 3.09 -13.09
C ASP A 7 -21.31 1.80 -13.47
N ALA A 8 -22.60 1.90 -13.80
CA ALA A 8 -23.40 0.76 -14.23
C ALA A 8 -22.88 0.12 -15.53
N MET A 9 -22.40 0.92 -16.49
CA MET A 9 -21.76 0.40 -17.72
C MET A 9 -20.45 -0.31 -17.41
N ASN A 10 -19.63 0.25 -16.52
CA ASN A 10 -18.39 -0.38 -16.07
C ASN A 10 -18.67 -1.72 -15.38
N ASP A 11 -19.65 -1.75 -14.47
CA ASP A 11 -20.08 -2.96 -13.77
C ASP A 11 -20.66 -4.01 -14.73
N ALA A 12 -21.33 -3.56 -15.80
CA ALA A 12 -21.86 -4.44 -16.85
C ALA A 12 -20.79 -5.06 -17.76
N GLY A 13 -19.51 -4.67 -17.67
CA GLY A 13 -18.45 -5.29 -18.48
C GLY A 13 -17.95 -4.47 -19.66
N CYS A 14 -18.38 -3.22 -19.83
CA CYS A 14 -17.96 -2.40 -20.98
C CYS A 14 -16.44 -2.14 -20.96
N ALA A 15 -15.71 -2.84 -21.83
CA ALA A 15 -14.24 -2.81 -21.92
C ALA A 15 -13.70 -1.83 -22.99
N ASP A 16 -14.56 -1.32 -23.87
CA ASP A 16 -14.20 -0.34 -24.90
C ASP A 16 -14.51 1.07 -24.38
N PHE A 17 -13.52 1.96 -24.42
CA PHE A 17 -13.68 3.34 -23.98
C PHE A 17 -14.62 4.13 -24.91
N GLN A 18 -14.74 3.75 -26.19
CA GLN A 18 -15.68 4.39 -27.13
C GLN A 18 -17.15 4.18 -26.75
N ALA A 19 -17.46 3.12 -26.00
CA ALA A 19 -18.82 2.90 -25.48
C ALA A 19 -19.26 4.04 -24.56
N TYR A 20 -18.32 4.75 -23.92
CA TYR A 20 -18.58 5.87 -23.02
C TYR A 20 -18.61 7.23 -23.73
N SER A 21 -18.51 7.27 -25.06
CA SER A 21 -18.44 8.51 -25.87
C SER A 21 -19.52 9.54 -25.55
N GLY A 22 -20.74 9.10 -25.23
CA GLY A 22 -21.86 9.98 -24.83
C GLY A 22 -21.65 10.76 -23.53
N TYR A 23 -20.65 10.39 -22.72
CA TYR A 23 -20.33 11.02 -21.44
C TYR A 23 -19.06 11.87 -21.49
N LEU A 24 -18.26 11.81 -22.56
CA LEU A 24 -16.95 12.48 -22.64
C LEU A 24 -17.03 14.01 -22.63
N LEU A 25 -18.17 14.57 -23.04
CA LEU A 25 -18.43 16.02 -23.03
C LEU A 25 -19.05 16.51 -21.71
N ASP A 26 -19.38 15.60 -20.78
CA ASP A 26 -19.95 15.98 -19.50
C ASP A 26 -18.84 16.49 -18.56
N ALA A 27 -18.86 17.80 -18.31
CA ALA A 27 -17.88 18.45 -17.47
C ALA A 27 -18.05 18.13 -15.97
N SER A 28 -19.07 17.37 -15.56
CA SER A 28 -19.29 17.04 -14.15
C SER A 28 -18.13 16.24 -13.56
N ALA A 29 -17.63 16.69 -12.41
CA ALA A 29 -16.54 16.01 -11.72
C ALA A 29 -16.88 14.55 -11.41
N GLY A 30 -18.13 14.25 -11.04
CA GLY A 30 -18.56 12.87 -10.77
C GLY A 30 -18.58 11.97 -12.02
N VAL A 31 -18.87 12.52 -13.20
CA VAL A 31 -18.81 11.76 -14.46
C VAL A 31 -17.35 11.52 -14.86
N ILE A 32 -16.49 12.53 -14.72
CA ILE A 32 -15.06 12.39 -15.02
C ILE A 32 -14.41 11.35 -14.10
N VAL A 33 -14.69 11.36 -12.79
CA VAL A 33 -14.23 10.32 -11.86
C VAL A 33 -14.64 8.93 -12.33
N ALA A 34 -15.92 8.74 -12.65
CA ALA A 34 -16.45 7.45 -13.08
C ALA A 34 -15.81 6.97 -14.40
N LEU A 35 -15.53 7.89 -15.35
CA LEU A 35 -14.84 7.58 -16.60
C LEU A 35 -13.37 7.16 -16.36
N ILE A 36 -12.67 7.85 -15.45
CA ILE A 36 -11.31 7.49 -15.06
C ILE A 36 -11.30 6.10 -14.39
N ASP A 37 -12.23 5.85 -13.47
CA ASP A 37 -12.36 4.56 -12.78
C ASP A 37 -12.68 3.40 -13.72
N ALA A 38 -13.57 3.63 -14.71
CA ALA A 38 -13.87 2.64 -15.74
C ALA A 38 -12.63 2.33 -16.59
N ALA A 39 -11.93 3.37 -17.06
CA ALA A 39 -10.72 3.22 -17.86
C ALA A 39 -9.62 2.47 -17.10
N GLU A 40 -9.40 2.80 -15.83
CA GLU A 40 -8.41 2.18 -14.96
C GLU A 40 -8.74 0.70 -14.71
N ARG A 41 -9.95 0.41 -14.21
CA ARG A 41 -10.38 -0.95 -13.83
C ARG A 41 -10.31 -1.95 -14.98
N ARG A 42 -10.52 -1.48 -16.21
CA ARG A 42 -10.52 -2.30 -17.44
C ARG A 42 -9.23 -2.15 -18.25
N VAL A 43 -8.27 -1.36 -17.77
CA VAL A 43 -6.98 -1.10 -18.43
C VAL A 43 -7.16 -0.64 -19.89
N MET A 44 -8.06 0.32 -20.12
CA MET A 44 -8.47 0.75 -21.46
C MET A 44 -7.40 1.64 -22.12
N LYS A 45 -6.68 1.07 -23.09
CA LYS A 45 -5.63 1.78 -23.83
C LYS A 45 -6.13 3.05 -24.53
N ASP A 46 -7.33 3.02 -25.08
CA ASP A 46 -7.91 4.13 -25.85
C ASP A 46 -8.35 5.31 -24.98
N ALA A 47 -8.34 5.14 -23.65
CA ALA A 47 -8.65 6.22 -22.70
C ALA A 47 -7.46 7.18 -22.49
N VAL A 48 -6.25 6.83 -22.91
CA VAL A 48 -5.04 7.65 -22.67
C VAL A 48 -5.20 9.11 -23.11
N PRO A 49 -5.72 9.44 -24.31
CA PRO A 49 -5.93 10.83 -24.71
C PRO A 49 -6.88 11.61 -23.77
N PHE A 50 -7.93 10.95 -23.28
CA PHE A 50 -8.86 11.54 -22.32
C PHE A 50 -8.15 11.84 -20.99
N LEU A 51 -7.39 10.89 -20.45
CA LEU A 51 -6.64 11.07 -19.21
C LEU A 51 -5.58 12.19 -19.32
N LEU A 52 -4.88 12.27 -20.44
CA LEU A 52 -3.95 13.38 -20.73
C LEU A 52 -4.65 14.75 -20.76
N GLY A 53 -5.91 14.79 -21.20
CA GLY A 53 -6.76 15.97 -21.17
C GLY A 53 -7.26 16.32 -19.77
N SER A 54 -7.39 15.34 -18.88
CA SER A 54 -7.82 15.49 -17.48
C SER A 54 -6.70 15.83 -16.49
N LEU A 55 -5.44 15.60 -16.84
CA LEU A 55 -4.28 15.99 -16.01
C LEU A 55 -4.35 17.43 -15.43
N PRO A 56 -4.68 18.49 -16.19
CA PRO A 56 -4.72 19.85 -15.64
C PRO A 56 -5.94 20.14 -14.76
N ASP A 57 -6.85 19.19 -14.55
CA ASP A 57 -8.07 19.39 -13.78
C ASP A 57 -7.78 19.40 -12.26
N ARG A 58 -7.85 20.60 -11.68
CA ARG A 58 -7.52 20.85 -10.27
C ARG A 58 -8.69 20.68 -9.31
N ARG A 59 -9.88 20.32 -9.80
CA ARG A 59 -11.04 20.15 -8.92
C ARG A 59 -10.78 19.02 -7.94
N ARG A 60 -10.98 19.31 -6.65
CA ARG A 60 -10.76 18.36 -5.56
C ARG A 60 -12.02 17.55 -5.30
N ILE A 61 -11.84 16.25 -5.13
CA ILE A 61 -12.84 15.30 -4.69
C ILE A 61 -12.56 15.02 -3.22
N VAL A 62 -13.55 15.24 -2.37
CA VAL A 62 -13.49 14.95 -0.95
C VAL A 62 -14.35 13.73 -0.69
N THR A 63 -13.76 12.67 -0.16
CA THR A 63 -14.47 11.44 0.23
C THR A 63 -14.03 11.01 1.63
N GLY A 64 -14.69 10.00 2.20
CA GLY A 64 -14.23 9.38 3.45
C GLY A 64 -12.84 8.73 3.35
N GLN A 65 -12.34 8.47 2.13
CA GLN A 65 -11.02 7.88 1.87
C GLN A 65 -9.91 8.93 1.72
N GLY A 66 -10.25 10.23 1.72
CA GLY A 66 -9.28 11.31 1.60
C GLY A 66 -9.71 12.38 0.60
N THR A 67 -8.77 13.29 0.31
CA THR A 67 -8.97 14.38 -0.64
C THR A 67 -7.90 14.35 -1.72
N TRP A 68 -8.31 14.24 -2.97
CA TRP A 68 -7.44 14.25 -4.15
C TRP A 68 -8.04 15.13 -5.26
N SER A 69 -7.26 15.45 -6.27
CA SER A 69 -7.67 16.17 -7.47
C SER A 69 -8.01 15.21 -8.62
N LEU A 70 -8.82 15.68 -9.57
CA LEU A 70 -9.08 14.93 -10.81
C LEU A 70 -7.79 14.67 -11.60
N GLY A 71 -6.85 15.61 -11.60
CA GLY A 71 -5.53 15.46 -12.21
C GLY A 71 -4.69 14.35 -11.57
N GLU A 72 -4.66 14.24 -10.23
CA GLU A 72 -3.99 13.12 -9.53
C GLU A 72 -4.61 11.78 -9.90
N LYS A 73 -5.95 11.71 -9.95
CA LYS A 73 -6.64 10.48 -10.33
C LYS A 73 -6.35 10.09 -11.79
N ALA A 74 -6.31 11.07 -12.70
CA ALA A 74 -5.95 10.84 -14.09
C ALA A 74 -4.48 10.41 -14.25
N HIS A 75 -3.57 10.97 -13.45
CA HIS A 75 -2.16 10.56 -13.42
C HIS A 75 -2.01 9.12 -12.94
N HIS A 76 -2.70 8.74 -11.85
CA HIS A 76 -2.72 7.37 -11.36
C HIS A 76 -3.23 6.39 -12.43
N ALA A 77 -4.37 6.67 -13.04
CA ALA A 77 -4.92 5.84 -14.11
C ALA A 77 -3.97 5.75 -15.33
N LEU A 78 -3.25 6.82 -15.68
CA LEU A 78 -2.19 6.76 -16.70
C LEU A 78 -1.09 5.78 -16.32
N MET A 79 -0.62 5.77 -15.07
CA MET A 79 0.39 4.81 -14.61
C MET A 79 -0.10 3.38 -14.72
N VAL A 80 -1.34 3.11 -14.28
CA VAL A 80 -1.97 1.78 -14.35
C VAL A 80 -2.16 1.31 -15.80
N ILE A 81 -2.65 2.17 -16.70
CA ILE A 81 -2.96 1.79 -18.08
C ILE A 81 -1.70 1.70 -18.95
N THR A 82 -0.71 2.57 -18.72
CA THR A 82 0.47 2.66 -19.59
C THR A 82 1.70 1.95 -19.04
N CYS A 83 1.70 1.57 -17.75
CA CYS A 83 2.90 1.14 -17.02
C CYS A 83 4.06 2.14 -17.09
N GLN A 84 3.80 3.42 -17.37
CA GLN A 84 4.84 4.45 -17.35
C GLN A 84 4.64 5.39 -16.20
N SER A 85 5.72 6.09 -15.84
CA SER A 85 5.61 7.23 -14.96
C SER A 85 6.45 8.40 -15.46
N PHE A 86 5.78 9.54 -15.54
CA PHE A 86 6.39 10.85 -15.67
C PHE A 86 5.80 11.68 -14.54
N HIS A 87 6.60 11.88 -13.49
CA HIS A 87 6.24 12.60 -12.28
C HIS A 87 5.34 13.79 -12.58
N TYR A 88 4.14 13.78 -12.01
CA TYR A 88 3.18 14.86 -12.11
C TYR A 88 2.68 15.21 -10.71
N ASP A 89 3.03 16.41 -10.26
CA ASP A 89 2.51 16.98 -9.02
C ASP A 89 1.56 18.15 -9.38
N PRO A 90 0.27 18.07 -9.03
CA PRO A 90 -0.69 19.15 -9.28
C PRO A 90 -0.38 20.43 -8.47
N SER A 91 0.43 20.33 -7.42
CA SER A 91 0.86 21.43 -6.55
C SER A 91 2.16 22.07 -7.02
N ALA A 92 2.92 21.43 -7.90
CA ALA A 92 4.16 21.95 -8.46
C ALA A 92 3.94 23.23 -9.31
N PRO A 93 4.99 24.01 -9.59
CA PRO A 93 4.92 25.13 -10.52
C PRO A 93 4.32 24.75 -11.87
N ARG A 94 3.63 25.71 -12.53
CA ARG A 94 2.95 25.47 -13.82
C ARG A 94 3.88 24.96 -14.92
N ASP A 95 5.14 25.34 -14.90
CA ASP A 95 6.11 24.92 -15.90
C ASP A 95 6.54 23.46 -15.68
N ASP A 96 6.67 23.01 -14.43
CA ASP A 96 6.93 21.59 -14.11
C ASP A 96 5.74 20.71 -14.50
N GLN A 97 4.51 21.17 -14.21
CA GLN A 97 3.29 20.49 -14.67
C GLN A 97 3.26 20.38 -16.21
N ARG A 98 3.59 21.47 -16.91
CA ARG A 98 3.63 21.49 -18.39
C ARG A 98 4.71 20.58 -18.94
N ASN A 99 5.87 20.53 -18.29
CA ASN A 99 6.97 19.63 -18.66
C ASN A 99 6.54 18.17 -18.52
N ALA A 100 5.92 17.79 -17.40
CA ALA A 100 5.37 16.46 -17.17
C ALA A 100 4.32 16.08 -18.24
N MET A 101 3.35 16.96 -18.49
CA MET A 101 2.33 16.75 -19.52
C MET A 101 2.93 16.64 -20.93
N THR A 102 3.99 17.39 -21.23
CA THR A 102 4.68 17.33 -22.51
C THR A 102 5.38 15.98 -22.69
N ARG A 103 6.08 15.49 -21.66
CA ARG A 103 6.72 14.17 -21.67
C ARG A 103 5.70 13.05 -21.87
N TRP A 104 4.59 13.11 -21.15
CA TRP A 104 3.47 12.17 -21.32
C TRP A 104 2.95 12.14 -22.75
N ARG A 105 2.68 13.31 -23.37
CA ARG A 105 2.19 13.41 -24.75
C ARG A 105 3.22 12.90 -25.76
N GLN A 106 4.48 13.28 -25.62
CA GLN A 106 5.55 12.84 -26.51
C GLN A 106 5.72 11.32 -26.46
N TRP A 107 5.72 10.75 -25.26
CA TRP A 107 5.78 9.31 -25.08
C TRP A 107 4.58 8.61 -25.72
N TYR A 108 3.36 9.08 -25.45
CA TYR A 108 2.16 8.46 -26.03
C TYR A 108 2.18 8.52 -27.56
N LEU A 109 2.51 9.66 -28.16
CA LEU A 109 2.58 9.77 -29.63
C LEU A 109 3.62 8.82 -30.25
N ALA A 110 4.75 8.60 -29.57
CA ALA A 110 5.80 7.70 -30.04
C ALA A 110 5.47 6.21 -29.82
N LYS A 111 4.57 5.89 -28.89
CA LYS A 111 4.39 4.53 -28.36
C LYS A 111 2.95 4.01 -28.42
N LYS A 112 1.99 4.83 -28.86
CA LYS A 112 0.56 4.49 -28.92
C LYS A 112 0.26 3.22 -29.71
N ASP A 113 1.09 2.88 -30.69
CA ASP A 113 0.86 1.72 -31.56
C ASP A 113 1.47 0.42 -31.00
N LEU A 114 2.27 0.50 -29.93
CA LEU A 114 2.82 -0.68 -29.26
C LEU A 114 1.75 -1.45 -28.49
N THR A 115 1.97 -2.75 -28.31
CA THR A 115 1.14 -3.60 -27.47
C THR A 115 1.26 -3.25 -25.99
N ARG A 116 0.32 -3.73 -25.18
CA ARG A 116 0.35 -3.54 -23.73
C ARG A 116 1.57 -4.21 -23.10
N ASP A 117 1.97 -5.39 -23.59
CA ASP A 117 3.11 -6.14 -23.08
C ASP A 117 4.43 -5.39 -23.33
N GLU A 118 4.57 -4.74 -24.49
CA GLU A 118 5.72 -3.87 -24.77
C GLU A 118 5.76 -2.67 -23.82
N TRP A 119 4.61 -2.07 -23.52
CA TRP A 119 4.51 -1.02 -22.50
C TRP A 119 4.89 -1.51 -21.10
N VAL A 120 4.50 -2.74 -20.73
CA VAL A 120 4.89 -3.36 -19.45
C VAL A 120 6.41 -3.52 -19.38
N GLN A 121 7.04 -4.08 -20.40
CA GLN A 121 8.50 -4.29 -20.39
C GLN A 121 9.29 -2.98 -20.31
N GLU A 122 8.91 -1.97 -21.10
CA GLU A 122 9.51 -0.63 -21.01
C GLU A 122 9.28 -0.01 -19.63
N GLY A 123 8.07 -0.18 -19.10
CA GLY A 123 7.66 0.30 -17.78
C GLY A 123 8.48 -0.28 -16.63
N ILE A 124 8.69 -1.59 -16.62
CA ILE A 124 9.54 -2.27 -15.63
C ILE A 124 10.97 -1.73 -15.67
N GLY A 125 11.52 -1.55 -16.88
CA GLY A 125 12.86 -0.98 -17.06
C GLY A 125 12.97 0.43 -16.47
N ARG A 126 12.05 1.32 -16.84
CA ARG A 126 11.99 2.70 -16.33
C ARG A 126 11.78 2.75 -14.82
N ALA A 127 10.86 1.94 -14.29
CA ALA A 127 10.53 1.92 -12.88
C ALA A 127 11.72 1.46 -12.03
N ARG A 128 12.46 0.46 -12.51
CA ARG A 128 13.73 0.03 -11.88
C ARG A 128 14.76 1.15 -11.88
N ASP A 129 14.91 1.86 -12.99
CA ASP A 129 15.87 2.98 -13.11
C ASP A 129 15.48 4.17 -12.22
N TYR A 130 14.18 4.36 -11.93
CA TYR A 130 13.70 5.35 -10.97
C TYR A 130 13.94 4.90 -9.52
N ALA A 131 13.59 3.65 -9.20
CA ALA A 131 13.79 3.05 -7.88
C ALA A 131 15.26 2.97 -7.45
N GLY A 132 16.18 2.88 -8.41
CA GLY A 132 17.63 2.84 -8.16
C GLY A 132 18.30 4.21 -7.99
N ARG A 133 17.56 5.34 -8.06
CA ARG A 133 18.13 6.68 -7.86
C ARG A 133 18.09 7.08 -6.38
N ASP A 134 19.13 7.81 -5.96
CA ASP A 134 19.23 8.40 -4.61
C ASP A 134 18.41 9.70 -4.48
N TYR A 135 17.20 9.73 -5.06
CA TYR A 135 16.25 10.83 -4.93
C TYR A 135 14.89 10.25 -4.56
N GLU A 136 14.47 10.48 -3.32
CA GLU A 136 13.30 9.87 -2.68
C GLU A 136 12.02 9.93 -3.54
N PRO A 137 11.64 11.06 -4.16
CA PRO A 137 10.42 11.10 -4.96
C PRO A 137 10.46 10.15 -6.17
N TYR A 138 11.61 10.02 -6.84
CA TYR A 138 11.76 9.07 -7.95
C TYR A 138 11.79 7.63 -7.44
N ARG A 139 12.38 7.39 -6.27
CA ARG A 139 12.43 6.04 -5.71
C ARG A 139 11.04 5.54 -5.35
N VAL A 140 10.26 6.35 -4.64
CA VAL A 140 8.84 6.07 -4.31
C VAL A 140 8.04 5.84 -5.58
N GLU A 141 8.18 6.71 -6.58
CA GLU A 141 7.45 6.59 -7.86
C GLU A 141 7.82 5.31 -8.61
N GLY A 142 9.10 4.93 -8.63
CA GLY A 142 9.57 3.68 -9.25
C GLY A 142 9.02 2.44 -8.56
N LEU A 143 9.07 2.39 -7.23
CA LEU A 143 8.52 1.28 -6.44
C LEU A 143 6.99 1.19 -6.58
N ARG A 144 6.30 2.33 -6.53
CA ARG A 144 4.85 2.42 -6.80
C ARG A 144 4.50 1.90 -8.19
N LEU A 145 5.23 2.32 -9.22
CA LEU A 145 4.98 1.87 -10.58
C LEU A 145 5.17 0.35 -10.73
N LEU A 146 6.22 -0.22 -10.13
CA LEU A 146 6.42 -1.68 -10.11
C LEU A 146 5.25 -2.40 -9.44
N ALA A 147 4.71 -1.87 -8.35
CA ALA A 147 3.54 -2.45 -7.70
C ALA A 147 2.27 -2.35 -8.57
N LEU A 148 2.04 -1.21 -9.24
CA LEU A 148 0.91 -1.01 -10.15
C LEU A 148 0.99 -1.86 -11.43
N ILE A 149 2.20 -2.15 -11.93
CA ILE A 149 2.41 -3.12 -13.04
C ILE A 149 1.95 -4.52 -12.62
N GLY A 150 2.14 -4.87 -11.35
CA GLY A 150 1.68 -6.11 -10.74
C GLY A 150 2.58 -7.32 -10.99
N SER A 151 1.96 -8.48 -11.23
CA SER A 151 2.65 -9.78 -11.35
C SER A 151 3.93 -9.77 -12.22
N PRO A 152 3.95 -9.16 -13.42
CA PRO A 152 5.16 -9.11 -14.27
C PRO A 152 6.34 -8.37 -13.63
N ALA A 153 6.09 -7.38 -12.77
CA ALA A 153 7.11 -6.56 -12.11
C ALA A 153 7.55 -7.13 -10.75
N LEU A 154 6.83 -8.10 -10.19
CA LEU A 154 7.10 -8.68 -8.86
C LEU A 154 8.55 -9.12 -8.65
N PRO A 155 9.22 -9.81 -9.59
CA PRO A 155 10.61 -10.21 -9.40
C PRO A 155 11.56 -9.00 -9.22
N THR A 156 11.30 -7.91 -9.92
CA THR A 156 12.08 -6.67 -9.81
C THR A 156 11.76 -5.96 -8.50
N LEU A 157 10.48 -5.85 -8.14
CA LEU A 157 10.03 -5.25 -6.89
C LEU A 157 10.64 -5.98 -5.68
N ARG A 158 10.56 -7.31 -5.63
CA ARG A 158 11.13 -8.13 -4.55
C ARG A 158 12.62 -7.90 -4.35
N LYS A 159 13.38 -7.74 -5.45
CA LYS A 159 14.82 -7.45 -5.37
C LYS A 159 15.10 -6.08 -4.76
N LEU A 160 14.28 -5.08 -5.06
CA LEU A 160 14.42 -3.72 -4.53
C LEU A 160 13.94 -3.58 -3.09
N LEU A 161 12.99 -4.42 -2.65
CA LEU A 161 12.48 -4.48 -1.28
C LEU A 161 13.29 -5.42 -0.37
N ALA A 162 14.24 -6.17 -0.92
CA ALA A 162 15.03 -7.12 -0.17
C ALA A 162 15.82 -6.41 0.95
N ARG A 163 15.58 -6.82 2.20
CA ARG A 163 16.24 -6.29 3.39
C ARG A 163 16.91 -7.41 4.19
N ARG A 164 17.99 -7.08 4.87
CA ARG A 164 18.72 -7.99 5.77
C ARG A 164 18.08 -7.98 7.17
N PRO A 165 18.24 -9.07 7.94
CA PRO A 165 17.93 -9.05 9.36
C PRO A 165 18.68 -7.91 10.06
N GLY A 166 17.96 -7.04 10.77
CA GLY A 166 18.52 -5.88 11.47
C GLY A 166 18.51 -4.56 10.69
N ASP A 167 18.17 -4.56 9.40
CA ASP A 167 18.03 -3.33 8.59
C ASP A 167 16.89 -2.44 9.10
N VAL A 168 15.84 -3.06 9.65
CA VAL A 168 14.74 -2.38 10.35
C VAL A 168 14.87 -2.64 11.84
N GLN A 169 14.98 -1.58 12.62
CA GLN A 169 14.92 -1.63 14.08
C GLN A 169 13.60 -1.04 14.55
N ALA A 170 13.02 -1.63 15.60
CA ALA A 170 11.79 -1.14 16.18
C ALA A 170 11.87 -1.16 17.71
N GLU A 171 11.32 -0.11 18.32
CA GLU A 171 11.23 0.02 19.77
C GLU A 171 9.88 0.61 20.18
N VAL A 172 9.35 0.20 21.33
CA VAL A 172 8.20 0.85 21.96
C VAL A 172 8.72 1.76 23.07
N VAL A 173 8.36 3.04 23.00
CA VAL A 173 8.72 4.05 23.99
C VAL A 173 7.46 4.56 24.66
N CYS A 174 7.33 4.38 25.97
CA CYS A 174 6.25 4.93 26.78
C CYS A 174 6.83 5.98 27.73
N LEU A 175 6.26 7.18 27.76
CA LEU A 175 6.74 8.30 28.58
C LEU A 175 5.64 8.78 29.53
N PRO A 176 5.42 8.08 30.67
CA PRO A 176 4.57 8.60 31.73
C PRO A 176 5.36 9.63 32.57
N ASP A 177 4.77 10.82 32.81
CA ASP A 177 5.39 11.87 33.65
C ASP A 177 5.44 11.48 35.14
N GLU A 178 4.47 10.68 35.61
CA GLU A 178 4.37 10.10 36.95
C GLU A 178 3.96 8.62 36.83
N PRO A 179 4.14 7.77 37.86
CA PRO A 179 3.66 6.40 37.83
C PRO A 179 2.16 6.36 37.47
N PRO A 180 1.78 5.78 36.31
CA PRO A 180 0.41 5.89 35.81
C PRO A 180 -0.54 5.09 36.70
N ARG A 181 -1.69 5.66 37.02
CA ARG A 181 -2.76 4.95 37.73
C ARG A 181 -3.45 3.96 36.80
N VAL A 182 -4.12 2.96 37.36
CA VAL A 182 -4.86 1.95 36.56
C VAL A 182 -5.88 2.55 35.59
N THR A 183 -6.42 3.73 35.91
CA THR A 183 -7.38 4.46 35.05
C THR A 183 -6.73 5.26 33.93
N ASP A 184 -5.41 5.39 33.94
CA ASP A 184 -4.70 6.30 33.04
C ASP A 184 -4.41 5.63 31.69
N ALA A 185 -4.43 6.45 30.64
CA ALA A 185 -3.97 6.07 29.31
C ALA A 185 -2.59 6.66 29.09
N VAL A 186 -1.57 5.80 29.07
CA VAL A 186 -0.16 6.21 28.96
C VAL A 186 0.18 6.49 27.50
N PRO A 187 0.68 7.68 27.14
CA PRO A 187 1.15 7.94 25.80
C PRO A 187 2.40 7.10 25.51
N CYS A 188 2.30 6.31 24.44
CA CYS A 188 3.38 5.47 23.93
C CYS A 188 3.57 5.73 22.45
N ALA A 189 4.72 5.33 21.93
CA ALA A 189 5.00 5.35 20.50
C ALA A 189 5.75 4.10 20.08
N LEU A 190 5.38 3.53 18.94
CA LEU A 190 6.23 2.61 18.19
C LEU A 190 7.15 3.45 17.32
N VAL A 191 8.46 3.27 17.49
CA VAL A 191 9.51 3.96 16.74
C VAL A 191 10.16 2.92 15.84
N VAL A 192 10.01 3.09 14.53
CA VAL A 192 10.60 2.24 13.49
C VAL A 192 11.74 3.02 12.84
N ARG A 193 12.93 2.44 12.80
CA ARG A 193 14.15 3.08 12.30
C ARG A 193 14.76 2.27 11.16
N ASN A 194 15.17 2.97 10.10
CA ASN A 194 16.07 2.40 9.10
C ASN A 194 17.50 2.38 9.67
N ALA A 195 17.98 1.20 10.05
CA ALA A 195 19.33 0.97 10.55
C ALA A 195 20.30 0.52 9.45
N SER A 196 19.83 0.39 8.21
CA SER A 196 20.67 0.04 7.07
C SER A 196 21.41 1.26 6.51
N SER A 197 22.41 1.01 5.67
CA SER A 197 23.12 2.06 4.93
C SER A 197 22.41 2.47 3.63
N GLN A 198 21.23 1.92 3.34
CA GLN A 198 20.48 2.16 2.11
C GLN A 198 19.05 2.62 2.43
N PRO A 199 18.34 3.31 1.52
CA PRO A 199 16.94 3.62 1.75
C PRO A 199 16.09 2.35 1.82
N LEU A 200 15.11 2.31 2.72
CA LEU A 200 14.22 1.17 2.92
C LEU A 200 12.77 1.56 2.71
N ALA A 201 12.06 0.76 1.93
CA ALA A 201 10.63 0.88 1.76
C ALA A 201 9.87 0.15 2.88
N ILE A 202 8.90 0.82 3.49
CA ILE A 202 7.92 0.24 4.42
C ILE A 202 6.52 0.54 3.90
N ALA A 203 5.60 -0.41 4.01
CA ALA A 203 4.21 -0.24 3.61
C ALA A 203 3.27 -0.75 4.71
N PRO A 204 2.87 0.12 5.66
CA PRO A 204 1.95 -0.22 6.75
C PRO A 204 0.56 -0.61 6.22
N PRO A 205 -0.22 -1.48 6.89
CA PRO A 205 -1.59 -1.84 6.50
C PRO A 205 -2.59 -0.71 6.78
N PRO A 206 -3.76 -0.71 6.12
CA PRO A 206 -4.84 0.28 6.34
C PRO A 206 -5.31 0.40 7.78
N ASP A 207 -5.42 -0.73 8.47
CA ASP A 207 -5.94 -0.80 9.84
C ASP A 207 -4.97 -0.25 10.89
N GLY A 208 -3.74 0.07 10.49
CA GLY A 208 -2.74 0.73 11.33
C GLY A 208 -1.99 -0.22 12.26
N LEU A 209 -1.63 0.30 13.43
CA LEU A 209 -0.83 -0.39 14.44
C LEU A 209 -1.71 -1.31 15.30
N GLU A 210 -1.34 -2.58 15.44
CA GLU A 210 -1.96 -3.46 16.44
C GLU A 210 -1.25 -3.32 17.80
N VAL A 211 -2.00 -3.03 18.86
CA VAL A 211 -1.46 -2.89 20.22
C VAL A 211 -2.10 -3.90 21.15
N ARG A 212 -1.29 -4.66 21.88
CA ARG A 212 -1.73 -5.63 22.88
C ARG A 212 -1.09 -5.34 24.23
N ILE A 213 -1.92 -5.29 25.27
CA ILE A 213 -1.49 -5.04 26.64
C ILE A 213 -1.78 -6.28 27.48
N SER A 214 -0.77 -6.85 28.10
CA SER A 214 -0.88 -8.09 28.88
C SER A 214 -0.16 -7.97 30.21
N ARG A 215 -0.74 -8.48 31.29
CA ARG A 215 -0.12 -8.44 32.62
C ARG A 215 0.99 -9.48 32.70
N ILE A 216 2.18 -9.09 33.19
CA ILE A 216 3.36 -9.95 33.26
C ILE A 216 3.24 -10.97 34.40
N ASP A 217 2.66 -10.54 35.53
CA ASP A 217 2.53 -11.37 36.74
C ASP A 217 1.25 -12.23 36.77
N ALA A 218 0.48 -12.24 35.68
CA ALA A 218 -0.65 -13.15 35.56
C ALA A 218 -0.10 -14.58 35.35
N PRO A 219 -0.53 -15.59 36.14
CA PRO A 219 -0.20 -16.96 35.81
C PRO A 219 -0.66 -17.23 34.39
N THR A 220 0.16 -17.96 33.63
CA THR A 220 -0.17 -18.44 32.28
C THR A 220 -1.37 -19.38 32.42
N GLY A 221 -2.57 -18.80 32.49
CA GLY A 221 -3.80 -19.56 32.46
C GLY A 221 -3.89 -20.19 31.08
N GLU A 222 -4.02 -21.51 31.05
CA GLU A 222 -4.65 -22.19 29.93
C GLU A 222 -5.89 -21.39 29.48
N PRO A 223 -6.19 -21.36 28.17
CA PRO A 223 -7.41 -20.72 27.69
C PRO A 223 -8.61 -21.39 28.35
N GLY A 224 -9.13 -20.78 29.43
CA GLY A 224 -10.34 -21.21 30.10
C GLY A 224 -11.51 -21.13 29.12
N PRO A 225 -12.49 -22.03 29.23
CA PRO A 225 -13.50 -22.23 28.20
C PRO A 225 -14.27 -20.94 27.98
N ALA A 226 -14.34 -20.53 26.71
CA ALA A 226 -15.23 -19.49 26.25
C ALA A 226 -16.64 -19.79 26.79
N ARG A 227 -17.15 -18.93 27.67
CA ARG A 227 -18.59 -18.89 27.96
C ARG A 227 -19.28 -18.51 26.65
N GLY A 228 -19.79 -19.52 25.96
CA GLY A 228 -20.66 -19.36 24.81
C GLY A 228 -21.89 -18.57 25.22
N GLY A 229 -21.89 -17.29 24.90
CA GLY A 229 -23.11 -16.55 24.64
C GLY A 229 -23.63 -16.93 23.25
N PRO A 230 -24.94 -17.14 23.05
CA PRO A 230 -25.48 -17.39 21.73
C PRO A 230 -25.15 -16.21 20.80
N PRO A 231 -24.80 -16.47 19.52
CA PRO A 231 -24.47 -15.42 18.59
C PRO A 231 -25.69 -14.50 18.37
N PRO A 232 -25.51 -13.17 18.27
CA PRO A 232 -26.58 -12.28 17.84
C PRO A 232 -26.98 -12.66 16.40
N ALA A 233 -28.29 -12.69 16.16
CA ALA A 233 -28.89 -13.06 14.89
C ALA A 233 -28.28 -12.26 13.72
N ASP A 234 -27.98 -12.99 12.65
CA ASP A 234 -27.50 -12.50 11.36
C ASP A 234 -28.29 -11.26 10.90
N ARG A 235 -27.66 -10.09 10.99
CA ARG A 235 -28.03 -8.98 10.13
C ARG A 235 -27.56 -9.36 8.74
N ALA A 236 -28.51 -9.75 7.89
CA ALA A 236 -28.29 -10.01 6.48
C ALA A 236 -27.46 -8.88 5.85
N LEU A 237 -26.18 -9.17 5.57
CA LEU A 237 -25.40 -8.35 4.65
C LEU A 237 -26.08 -8.44 3.27
N PRO A 238 -26.16 -7.34 2.52
CA PRO A 238 -26.63 -7.39 1.14
C PRO A 238 -25.73 -8.36 0.35
N SER A 239 -26.34 -9.41 -0.18
CA SER A 239 -25.67 -10.43 -0.98
C SER A 239 -24.94 -9.77 -2.15
N ALA A 240 -23.60 -9.86 -2.15
CA ALA A 240 -22.81 -9.57 -3.32
C ALA A 240 -23.26 -10.47 -4.48
N PRO A 241 -23.25 -9.98 -5.73
CA PRO A 241 -23.65 -10.80 -6.88
C PRO A 241 -22.81 -12.08 -6.93
N ALA A 242 -23.50 -13.22 -7.00
CA ALA A 242 -22.96 -14.58 -6.83
C ALA A 242 -21.92 -15.03 -7.88
N ASN A 243 -21.47 -14.13 -8.76
CA ASN A 243 -20.56 -14.41 -9.87
C ASN A 243 -19.30 -13.52 -9.87
N ALA A 244 -19.00 -12.79 -8.80
CA ALA A 244 -17.70 -12.12 -8.70
C ALA A 244 -16.60 -13.17 -8.46
N PRO A 245 -15.56 -13.29 -9.31
CA PRO A 245 -14.41 -14.11 -8.99
C PRO A 245 -13.82 -13.63 -7.65
N PRO A 246 -13.32 -14.55 -6.79
CA PRO A 246 -12.69 -14.15 -5.54
C PRO A 246 -11.58 -13.13 -5.84
N PRO A 247 -11.48 -12.04 -5.06
CA PRO A 247 -10.48 -11.01 -5.33
C PRO A 247 -9.09 -11.65 -5.33
N ASP A 248 -8.30 -11.36 -6.35
CA ASP A 248 -6.91 -11.76 -6.39
C ASP A 248 -6.18 -11.08 -5.22
N ARG A 249 -5.92 -11.87 -4.18
CA ARG A 249 -5.29 -11.40 -2.94
C ARG A 249 -3.94 -10.75 -3.21
N ALA A 250 -3.19 -11.22 -4.20
CA ALA A 250 -1.90 -10.65 -4.58
C ALA A 250 -2.06 -9.26 -5.20
N ALA A 251 -3.05 -9.09 -6.09
CA ALA A 251 -3.38 -7.79 -6.67
C ALA A 251 -3.83 -6.77 -5.60
N GLY A 252 -4.61 -7.22 -4.61
CA GLY A 252 -5.02 -6.38 -3.47
C GLY A 252 -3.85 -5.91 -2.61
N ILE A 253 -2.88 -6.79 -2.32
CA ILE A 253 -1.67 -6.44 -1.57
C ILE A 253 -0.81 -5.43 -2.34
N LEU A 254 -0.65 -5.62 -3.65
CA LEU A 254 0.15 -4.72 -4.50
C LEU A 254 -0.45 -3.32 -4.61
N ALA A 255 -1.77 -3.22 -4.77
CA ALA A 255 -2.46 -1.93 -4.77
C ALA A 255 -2.29 -1.23 -3.40
N ALA A 256 -2.52 -1.95 -2.30
CA ALA A 256 -2.34 -1.40 -0.95
C ALA A 256 -0.90 -0.94 -0.68
N PHE A 257 0.10 -1.69 -1.19
CA PHE A 257 1.50 -1.29 -1.13
C PHE A 257 1.75 0.00 -1.94
N ALA A 258 1.24 0.09 -3.16
CA ALA A 258 1.43 1.26 -4.03
C ALA A 258 0.91 2.55 -3.38
N ASP A 259 -0.20 2.48 -2.66
CA ASP A 259 -0.84 3.62 -2.00
C ASP A 259 -0.14 4.07 -0.72
N ARG A 260 0.46 3.13 0.03
CA ARG A 260 0.91 3.34 1.42
C ARG A 260 2.42 3.28 1.61
N LEU A 261 3.16 3.10 0.53
CA LEU A 261 4.62 3.08 0.52
C LEU A 261 5.19 4.36 1.17
N VAL A 262 6.13 4.15 2.08
CA VAL A 262 7.03 5.16 2.66
C VAL A 262 8.46 4.72 2.40
N ASP A 263 9.29 5.58 1.81
CA ASP A 263 10.74 5.35 1.68
C ASP A 263 11.45 6.04 2.86
N LEU A 264 12.14 5.25 3.67
CA LEU A 264 12.92 5.73 4.81
C LEU A 264 14.37 5.85 4.39
N ALA A 265 14.92 7.06 4.45
CA ALA A 265 16.34 7.30 4.27
C ALA A 265 17.18 6.60 5.37
N PRO A 266 18.48 6.37 5.16
CA PRO A 266 19.36 5.81 6.19
C PRO A 266 19.30 6.61 7.50
N GLY A 267 18.99 5.94 8.60
CA GLY A 267 18.84 6.56 9.93
C GLY A 267 17.50 7.26 10.18
N GLU A 268 16.63 7.37 9.16
CA GLU A 268 15.30 7.96 9.30
C GLU A 268 14.39 7.11 10.20
N VAL A 269 13.46 7.80 10.86
CA VAL A 269 12.60 7.24 11.88
C VAL A 269 11.14 7.55 11.57
N LEU A 270 10.31 6.51 11.60
CA LEU A 270 8.86 6.60 11.52
C LEU A 270 8.27 6.34 12.90
N ARG A 271 7.38 7.22 13.36
CA ARG A 271 6.80 7.20 14.70
C ARG A 271 5.29 7.01 14.62
N TYR A 272 4.77 6.01 15.33
CA TYR A 272 3.35 5.75 15.47
C TYR A 272 2.93 5.93 16.93
N GLU A 273 2.11 6.94 17.18
CA GLU A 273 1.65 7.25 18.52
C GLU A 273 0.40 6.43 18.87
N PHE A 274 0.35 5.94 20.11
CA PHE A 274 -0.78 5.20 20.63
C PHE A 274 -0.88 5.37 22.15
N SER A 275 -1.98 4.92 22.73
CA SER A 275 -2.16 4.94 24.19
C SER A 275 -2.21 3.53 24.76
N ALA A 276 -1.48 3.30 25.85
CA ALA A 276 -1.52 2.06 26.60
C ALA A 276 -2.33 2.25 27.89
N GLY A 277 -3.43 1.49 28.02
CA GLY A 277 -4.36 1.59 29.14
C GLY A 277 -5.72 2.17 28.71
N PRO A 278 -6.69 2.31 29.61
CA PRO A 278 -6.64 1.93 31.04
C PRO A 278 -6.48 0.42 31.26
N VAL A 279 -6.02 0.03 32.45
CA VAL A 279 -5.82 -1.38 32.85
C VAL A 279 -6.69 -1.75 34.06
N LEU A 280 -6.91 -3.05 34.26
CA LEU A 280 -7.86 -3.54 35.28
C LEU A 280 -7.32 -3.51 36.71
N SER A 281 -6.00 -3.54 36.90
CA SER A 281 -5.38 -3.64 38.23
C SER A 281 -3.94 -3.16 38.22
N ALA A 282 -3.44 -2.70 39.37
CA ALA A 282 -2.04 -2.28 39.52
C ALA A 282 -1.10 -3.46 39.28
N GLY A 283 0.06 -3.20 38.68
CA GLY A 283 1.06 -4.23 38.36
C GLY A 283 1.88 -3.92 37.12
N ARG A 284 2.70 -4.88 36.71
CA ARG A 284 3.55 -4.76 35.51
C ARG A 284 2.81 -5.31 34.29
N TYR A 285 2.76 -4.51 33.23
CA TYR A 285 2.14 -4.87 31.96
C TYR A 285 3.18 -4.81 30.84
N ARG A 286 3.16 -5.82 29.97
CA ARG A 286 3.85 -5.84 28.70
C ARG A 286 2.92 -5.20 27.66
N VAL A 287 3.42 -4.14 27.04
CA VAL A 287 2.80 -3.45 25.91
C VAL A 287 3.54 -3.92 24.66
N ARG A 288 2.87 -4.69 23.80
CA ARG A 288 3.41 -5.13 22.51
C ARG A 288 2.72 -4.36 21.40
N ALA A 289 3.51 -3.78 20.51
CA ALA A 289 3.05 -3.10 19.32
C ALA A 289 3.54 -3.86 18.09
N THR A 290 2.61 -4.16 17.18
CA THR A 290 2.85 -4.95 15.96
C THR A 290 2.38 -4.14 14.77
N LEU A 291 3.29 -3.87 13.84
CA LEU A 291 3.02 -3.21 12.57
C LEU A 291 3.23 -4.24 11.46
N ALA A 292 2.16 -4.68 10.80
CA ALA A 292 2.32 -5.48 9.60
C ALA A 292 3.02 -4.64 8.53
N ASP A 293 3.91 -5.24 7.75
CA ASP A 293 4.61 -4.52 6.69
C ASP A 293 4.42 -5.26 5.37
N LEU A 294 3.61 -4.68 4.48
CA LEU A 294 3.30 -5.27 3.18
C LEU A 294 4.56 -5.44 2.32
N ALA A 295 5.59 -4.59 2.53
CA ALA A 295 6.87 -4.73 1.85
C ALA A 295 7.55 -6.07 2.22
N ALA A 296 7.45 -6.46 3.50
CA ALA A 296 7.97 -7.72 4.00
C ALA A 296 7.20 -8.92 3.43
N ASP A 297 5.86 -8.86 3.45
CA ASP A 297 4.98 -9.91 2.92
C ASP A 297 5.29 -10.20 1.45
N LEU A 298 5.52 -9.16 0.64
CA LEU A 298 5.88 -9.30 -0.77
C LEU A 298 7.20 -10.08 -0.98
N THR A 299 8.12 -10.05 -0.01
CA THR A 299 9.43 -10.74 -0.08
C THR A 299 9.42 -12.15 0.51
N GLN A 300 8.44 -12.53 1.32
CA GLN A 300 8.42 -13.84 2.00
C GLN A 300 8.13 -15.04 1.09
N ASP A 301 7.42 -14.82 -0.02
CA ASP A 301 7.17 -15.85 -1.05
C ASP A 301 8.37 -16.06 -2.01
N ALA A 302 9.52 -15.46 -1.74
CA ALA A 302 10.73 -15.67 -2.52
C ALA A 302 11.36 -17.03 -2.17
N ILE A 303 11.13 -18.03 -3.03
CA ILE A 303 11.95 -19.24 -3.06
C ILE A 303 13.44 -18.80 -3.17
N PRO A 304 14.35 -19.33 -2.35
CA PRO A 304 15.76 -18.97 -2.41
C PRO A 304 16.31 -19.19 -3.82
N LEU A 305 16.90 -18.14 -4.39
CA LEU A 305 17.67 -18.18 -5.63
C LEU A 305 19.00 -18.90 -5.37
N ASP A 306 18.95 -20.23 -5.28
CA ASP A 306 20.12 -21.07 -5.52
C ASP A 306 19.67 -22.32 -6.30
N GLY A 307 19.79 -22.22 -7.61
CA GLY A 307 19.71 -23.37 -8.50
C GLY A 307 20.97 -24.22 -8.34
N ALA A 308 20.85 -25.32 -7.61
CA ALA A 308 21.75 -26.47 -7.75
C ALA A 308 20.89 -27.74 -7.80
N PRO A 309 21.15 -28.69 -8.73
CA PRO A 309 20.35 -29.89 -8.86
C PRO A 309 20.48 -30.75 -7.60
N GLU A 310 19.35 -31.29 -7.16
CA GLU A 310 19.21 -32.16 -6.00
C GLU A 310 20.30 -33.22 -5.92
N ARG A 311 21.07 -33.21 -4.83
CA ARG A 311 21.56 -34.45 -4.23
C ARG A 311 20.81 -34.67 -2.94
N ARG A 312 19.95 -35.69 -2.97
CA ARG A 312 19.39 -36.34 -1.78
C ARG A 312 20.53 -36.78 -0.88
N ASP A 313 20.77 -36.06 0.20
CA ASP A 313 21.29 -36.64 1.43
C ASP A 313 20.65 -35.90 2.61
N GLY A 314 19.99 -36.70 3.46
CA GLY A 314 19.14 -36.21 4.54
C GLY A 314 19.91 -35.43 5.58
N LYS A 315 19.76 -34.10 5.54
CA LYS A 315 19.80 -33.21 6.72
C LYS A 315 19.07 -31.92 6.35
N ALA A 316 18.00 -31.62 7.08
CA ALA A 316 17.27 -30.37 6.92
C ALA A 316 18.23 -29.19 7.13
N VAL A 317 18.49 -28.43 6.08
CA VAL A 317 19.21 -27.16 6.14
C VAL A 317 18.32 -26.19 6.93
N PRO A 318 18.85 -25.45 7.93
CA PRO A 318 18.05 -24.50 8.68
C PRO A 318 17.52 -23.44 7.71
N ARG A 319 16.21 -23.19 7.76
CA ARG A 319 15.58 -22.06 7.08
C ARG A 319 16.36 -20.80 7.47
N THR A 320 17.06 -20.21 6.51
CA THR A 320 17.63 -18.87 6.65
C THR A 320 16.47 -17.93 6.95
N GLY A 321 16.46 -17.36 8.15
CA GLY A 321 15.38 -16.52 8.63
C GLY A 321 15.27 -15.28 7.76
N GLY A 322 14.27 -15.26 6.87
CA GLY A 322 13.80 -14.02 6.26
C GLY A 322 13.38 -13.04 7.35
N ALA A 323 13.46 -11.74 7.05
CA ALA A 323 12.95 -10.72 7.96
C ALA A 323 11.47 -11.03 8.31
N PRO A 324 11.06 -10.83 9.58
CA PRO A 324 9.67 -11.07 9.96
C PRO A 324 8.72 -10.19 9.12
N ALA A 325 7.54 -10.76 8.83
CA ALA A 325 6.47 -10.09 8.08
C ALA A 325 5.96 -8.85 8.80
N ALA A 326 5.99 -8.91 10.13
CA ALA A 326 5.60 -7.83 11.00
C ALA A 326 6.82 -7.24 11.71
N ILE A 327 6.79 -5.92 11.86
CA ILE A 327 7.70 -5.15 12.69
C ILE A 327 7.09 -5.13 14.10
N GLU A 328 7.80 -5.68 15.06
CA GLU A 328 7.29 -5.87 16.43
C GLU A 328 8.26 -5.34 17.46
N ALA A 329 7.71 -4.67 18.47
CA ALA A 329 8.48 -4.25 19.64
C ALA A 329 7.60 -4.30 20.90
N GLU A 330 8.25 -4.41 22.05
CA GLU A 330 7.57 -4.43 23.34
C GLU A 330 8.26 -3.55 24.38
N ALA A 331 7.46 -3.02 25.30
CA ALA A 331 7.90 -2.29 26.47
C ALA A 331 7.16 -2.79 27.72
N VAL A 332 7.71 -2.50 28.89
CA VAL A 332 7.08 -2.81 30.18
C VAL A 332 6.67 -1.52 30.88
N VAL A 333 5.40 -1.41 31.23
CA VAL A 333 4.83 -0.29 31.98
C VAL A 333 4.32 -0.79 33.33
N ARG A 334 4.58 -0.03 34.39
CA ARG A 334 4.12 -0.35 35.74
C ARG A 334 2.99 0.61 36.11
N PHE A 335 1.80 0.07 36.35
CA PHE A 335 0.63 0.83 36.79
C PHE A 335 0.47 0.75 38.30
N GLU A 336 0.10 1.86 38.92
CA GLU A 336 -0.22 2.01 40.34
C GLU A 336 -1.74 2.17 40.54
N GLN A 337 -2.22 2.07 41.79
CA GLN A 337 -3.66 2.17 42.08
C GLN A 337 -4.23 3.57 41.83
#